data_AF-A0A964I3D3-F1
#
_entry.id   AF-A0A964I3D3-F1
#
_cell.length_a   1.000
_cell.length_b   1.000
_cell.length_c   1.000
_cell.angle_alpha   90.00
_cell.angle_beta   90.00
_cell.angle_gamma   90.00
#
_symmetry.space_group_name_H-M   'P 1'
#
loop_
_entity.id
_entity.type
_entity.pdbx_description
1 polymer ?
#
loop_
_entity_poly.entity_id
_entity_poly.type
_entity_poly.pdbx_seq_one_letter_code
_entity_poly.pdbx_strand_id
1 'polypeptide(L)'
;MATSRVHGLRVLTKDSAIAKSGLVRLWSARAAPTESLRERLPRAFELKDLVETPAHPHAYFQGFEESLASRPLKLDAFLRLEGQLAYLDEQSWSDLKARAARHLVSTRREEGRGWQQLFDALNEARAYGYLLRLGCTDIRFVAPGDTKKPDLEAQLDGRVILCEVKTLNISDEQAAINKRGERGEIFVTKVTPRLPDEFLANKCAATLERATQQLTRHDPARGARWIVYVVLTLDNLAVDYEIEQFRQIDDYLVAHPVADAEVVFVPSKNVFERIFTMRSATVDRE
;
A
#
# COMPACT_ATOMS: atom_id res chain seq x y z
N MET A 1 33.62 -1.72 -20.96
CA MET A 1 32.70 -2.73 -21.51
C MET A 1 32.89 -4.02 -20.74
N ALA A 2 31.91 -4.41 -19.93
CA ALA A 2 31.84 -5.75 -19.34
C ALA A 2 30.36 -6.05 -19.08
N THR A 3 29.79 -6.94 -19.88
CA THR A 3 28.42 -7.45 -19.74
C THR A 3 28.47 -8.76 -18.99
N SER A 4 27.90 -8.82 -17.79
CA SER A 4 27.59 -10.10 -17.14
C SER A 4 26.14 -10.48 -17.45
N ARG A 5 25.94 -11.71 -17.94
CA ARG A 5 24.65 -12.30 -18.29
C ARG A 5 24.31 -13.37 -17.25
N VAL A 6 23.14 -13.28 -16.63
CA VAL A 6 22.43 -14.42 -16.05
C VAL A 6 20.95 -14.30 -16.44
N HIS A 7 20.46 -15.29 -17.19
CA HIS A 7 19.04 -15.56 -17.51
C HIS A 7 18.30 -14.59 -18.45
N GLY A 8 18.93 -14.14 -19.55
CA GLY A 8 18.20 -13.72 -20.76
C GLY A 8 17.30 -12.48 -20.66
N LEU A 9 17.17 -11.86 -19.49
CA LEU A 9 16.42 -10.63 -19.27
C LEU A 9 17.36 -9.43 -19.40
N ARG A 10 16.95 -8.43 -20.20
CA ARG A 10 17.59 -7.11 -20.23
C ARG A 10 17.30 -6.44 -18.89
N VAL A 11 18.23 -6.57 -17.94
CA VAL A 11 18.22 -5.76 -16.72
C VAL A 11 18.43 -4.31 -17.15
N LEU A 12 17.38 -3.50 -17.06
CA LEU A 12 17.54 -2.05 -17.04
C LEU A 12 18.43 -1.74 -15.83
N THR A 13 19.65 -1.29 -16.12
CA THR A 13 20.62 -0.94 -15.09
C THR A 13 20.02 0.10 -14.16
N LYS A 14 20.22 -0.12 -12.85
CA LYS A 14 19.79 0.66 -11.68
C LYS A 14 19.82 2.19 -11.88
N ASP A 15 20.73 2.67 -12.73
CA ASP A 15 21.04 4.08 -12.91
C ASP A 15 19.93 4.89 -13.62
N SER A 16 19.14 4.28 -14.49
CA SER A 16 18.08 5.01 -15.22
C SER A 16 16.80 5.29 -14.39
N ALA A 17 16.51 4.45 -13.38
CA ALA A 17 15.40 4.67 -12.46
C ALA A 17 15.80 5.64 -11.33
N ILE A 18 17.05 5.56 -10.86
CA ILE A 18 17.58 6.43 -9.82
C ILE A 18 17.65 7.89 -10.32
N ALA A 19 18.04 8.13 -11.58
CA ALA A 19 18.10 9.47 -12.15
C ALA A 19 16.73 10.18 -12.28
N LYS A 20 15.62 9.42 -12.31
CA LYS A 20 14.25 9.97 -12.33
C LYS A 20 13.60 10.07 -10.94
N SER A 21 14.11 9.36 -9.94
CA SER A 21 13.52 9.25 -8.60
C SER A 21 13.84 10.40 -7.63
N GLY A 22 14.66 11.38 -8.03
CA GLY A 22 15.05 12.49 -7.15
C GLY A 22 15.90 12.11 -5.91
N LEU A 23 16.13 10.81 -5.67
CA LEU A 23 16.80 10.29 -4.47
C LEU A 23 18.26 10.75 -4.29
N VAL A 24 18.94 11.20 -5.35
CA VAL A 24 20.33 11.69 -5.28
C VAL A 24 20.43 13.13 -4.72
N ARG A 25 19.33 13.88 -4.62
CA ARG A 25 19.39 15.27 -4.10
C ARG A 25 19.42 15.40 -2.57
N LEU A 26 19.15 14.32 -1.83
CA LEU A 26 18.96 14.39 -0.37
C LEU A 26 20.24 14.50 0.48
N TRP A 27 21.43 14.34 -0.11
CA TRP A 27 22.70 14.37 0.65
C TRP A 27 23.76 15.32 0.08
N SER A 28 23.35 16.30 -0.74
CA SER A 28 24.26 17.37 -1.16
C SER A 28 23.93 18.65 -0.39
N ALA A 29 24.81 18.98 0.57
CA ALA A 29 24.80 20.25 1.29
C ALA A 29 25.15 21.39 0.33
N ARG A 30 24.15 21.86 -0.41
CA ARG A 30 24.15 23.17 -1.07
C ARG A 30 22.70 23.60 -1.22
N ALA A 31 22.32 24.66 -0.53
CA ALA A 31 20.98 25.21 -0.50
C ALA A 31 20.43 25.41 -1.92
N ALA A 32 19.61 24.47 -2.37
CA ALA A 32 18.67 24.66 -3.47
C ALA A 32 17.45 25.43 -2.90
N PRO A 33 16.75 26.22 -3.71
CA PRO A 33 15.58 26.95 -3.24
C PRO A 33 14.62 25.96 -2.59
N THR A 34 14.19 26.27 -1.36
CA THR A 34 13.33 25.40 -0.55
C THR A 34 12.04 25.11 -1.30
N GLU A 35 11.98 23.95 -1.98
CA GLU A 35 10.77 23.46 -2.63
C GLU A 35 9.63 23.47 -1.59
N SER A 36 8.54 24.12 -1.97
CA SER A 36 7.32 24.20 -1.19
C SER A 36 6.73 22.80 -0.96
N LEU A 37 5.89 22.63 0.07
CA LEU A 37 5.22 21.35 0.31
C LEU A 37 4.39 20.89 -0.91
N ARG A 38 3.83 21.82 -1.67
CA ARG A 38 3.05 21.52 -2.88
C ARG A 38 3.93 20.97 -4.01
N GLU A 39 5.15 21.48 -4.17
CA GLU A 39 6.11 20.96 -5.15
C GLU A 39 6.63 19.58 -4.77
N ARG A 40 6.74 19.30 -3.46
CA ARG A 40 7.21 18.01 -2.94
C ARG A 40 6.13 16.92 -2.89
N LEU A 41 4.86 17.32 -2.88
CA LEU A 41 3.70 16.42 -2.72
C LEU A 41 2.59 16.73 -3.74
N PRO A 42 2.88 16.83 -5.05
CA PRO A 42 1.92 17.34 -6.03
C PRO A 42 0.63 16.53 -6.07
N ARG A 43 0.69 15.19 -6.09
CA ARG A 43 -0.51 14.34 -6.13
C ARG A 43 -1.29 14.38 -4.83
N ALA A 44 -0.62 14.46 -3.67
CA ALA A 44 -1.32 14.66 -2.40
C ALA A 44 -2.06 16.01 -2.35
N PHE A 45 -1.47 17.08 -2.90
CA PHE A 45 -2.11 18.38 -2.99
C PHE A 45 -3.26 18.40 -4.00
N GLU A 46 -3.16 17.67 -5.10
CA GLU A 46 -4.28 17.46 -6.01
C GLU A 46 -5.49 16.78 -5.33
N LEU A 47 -5.26 15.83 -4.42
CA LEU A 47 -6.35 15.25 -3.60
C LEU A 47 -6.90 16.27 -2.61
N LYS A 48 -6.03 17.09 -1.99
CA LYS A 48 -6.45 18.16 -1.09
C LYS A 48 -7.35 19.17 -1.79
N ASP A 49 -7.02 19.53 -3.02
CA ASP A 49 -7.77 20.51 -3.81
C ASP A 49 -9.18 20.01 -4.22
N LEU A 50 -9.46 18.70 -4.10
CA LEU A 50 -10.81 18.14 -4.27
C LEU A 50 -11.73 18.37 -3.07
N VAL A 51 -11.20 18.80 -1.92
CA VAL A 51 -12.01 19.04 -0.73
C VAL A 51 -12.62 20.44 -0.81
N GLU A 52 -13.90 20.52 -1.16
CA GLU A 52 -14.63 21.79 -1.32
C GLU A 52 -14.62 22.65 -0.04
N THR A 53 -14.73 22.01 1.13
CA THR A 53 -14.72 22.69 2.43
C THR A 53 -13.60 22.13 3.33
N PRO A 54 -12.35 22.60 3.18
CA PRO A 54 -11.20 22.05 3.90
C PRO A 54 -11.28 22.16 5.43
N ALA A 55 -12.04 23.12 5.94
CA ALA A 55 -12.26 23.32 7.38
C ALA A 55 -13.36 22.42 7.97
N HIS A 56 -14.06 21.64 7.15
CA HIS A 56 -15.15 20.79 7.61
C HIS A 56 -14.60 19.67 8.52
N PRO A 57 -15.21 19.38 9.69
CA PRO A 57 -14.68 18.42 10.68
C PRO A 57 -14.53 16.97 10.16
N HIS A 58 -15.20 16.63 9.07
CA HIS A 58 -15.12 15.33 8.39
C HIS A 58 -14.12 15.28 7.23
N ALA A 59 -13.53 16.42 6.82
CA ALA A 59 -12.55 16.48 5.75
C ALA A 59 -11.19 15.95 6.19
N TYR A 60 -10.52 15.15 5.37
CA TYR A 60 -9.24 14.54 5.72
C TYR A 60 -8.10 15.57 5.85
N PHE A 61 -8.03 16.54 4.94
CA PHE A 61 -6.93 17.50 4.84
C PHE A 61 -7.05 18.72 5.77
N GLN A 62 -7.83 18.61 6.86
CA GLN A 62 -7.90 19.66 7.90
C GLN A 62 -6.52 19.91 8.52
N GLY A 63 -6.09 21.18 8.54
CA GLY A 63 -4.80 21.58 9.09
C GLY A 63 -3.61 20.83 8.47
N PHE A 64 -3.73 20.41 7.20
CA PHE A 64 -2.79 19.47 6.60
C PHE A 64 -1.36 20.00 6.63
N GLU A 65 -1.13 21.20 6.11
CA GLU A 65 0.19 21.83 6.01
C GLU A 65 0.82 22.03 7.40
N GLU A 66 0.06 22.52 8.37
CA GLU A 66 0.51 22.68 9.76
C GLU A 66 0.87 21.32 10.40
N SER A 67 0.06 20.29 10.13
CA SER A 67 0.31 18.94 10.63
C SER A 67 1.53 18.28 9.99
N LEU A 68 1.85 18.59 8.74
CA LEU A 68 3.09 18.15 8.10
C LEU A 68 4.31 18.86 8.68
N ALA A 69 4.19 20.16 8.94
CA ALA A 69 5.26 20.97 9.52
C ALA A 69 5.59 20.54 10.97
N SER A 70 4.56 20.23 11.77
CA SER A 70 4.72 19.86 13.18
C SER A 70 5.00 18.38 13.44
N ARG A 71 4.77 17.49 12.47
CA ARG A 71 4.91 16.03 12.63
C ARG A 71 5.81 15.43 11.54
N PRO A 72 7.14 15.33 11.76
CA PRO A 72 8.08 14.80 10.77
C PRO A 72 7.71 13.42 10.22
N LEU A 73 7.23 12.51 11.07
CA LEU A 73 6.79 11.18 10.66
C LEU A 73 5.58 11.21 9.70
N LYS A 74 4.71 12.22 9.82
CA LYS A 74 3.59 12.40 8.89
C LYS A 74 4.09 12.87 7.53
N LEU A 75 5.01 13.84 7.50
CA LEU A 75 5.63 14.30 6.26
C LEU A 75 6.35 13.16 5.54
N ASP A 76 7.15 12.38 6.26
CA ASP A 76 7.85 11.21 5.73
C ASP A 76 6.88 10.15 5.17
N ALA A 77 5.75 9.89 5.84
CA ALA A 77 4.71 9.01 5.30
C ALA A 77 4.09 9.55 4.00
N PHE A 78 3.86 10.86 3.90
CA PHE A 78 3.32 11.47 2.67
C PHE A 78 4.34 11.51 1.53
N LEU A 79 5.64 11.67 1.81
CA LEU A 79 6.68 11.57 0.78
C LEU A 79 6.77 10.16 0.19
N ARG A 80 6.65 9.12 1.03
CA ARG A 80 6.57 7.74 0.55
C ARG A 80 5.33 7.49 -0.30
N LEU A 81 4.17 7.97 0.16
CA LEU A 81 2.94 7.90 -0.62
C LEU A 81 3.10 8.62 -1.96
N GLU A 82 3.67 9.82 -1.97
CA GLU A 82 3.92 10.57 -3.21
C GLU A 82 4.81 9.80 -4.17
N GLY A 83 5.87 9.14 -3.66
CA GLY A 83 6.72 8.27 -4.47
C GLY A 83 5.96 7.10 -5.11
N GLN A 84 4.95 6.54 -4.43
CA GLN A 84 4.07 5.51 -4.98
C GLN A 84 3.13 6.07 -6.05
N LEU A 85 2.53 7.23 -5.78
CA LEU A 85 1.63 7.91 -6.72
C LEU A 85 2.34 8.38 -7.99
N ALA A 86 3.63 8.72 -7.90
CA ALA A 86 4.45 9.17 -9.02
C ALA A 86 4.68 8.09 -10.10
N TYR A 87 4.41 6.80 -9.81
CA TYR A 87 4.49 5.73 -10.81
C TYR A 87 3.28 5.70 -11.75
N LEU A 88 2.17 6.34 -11.37
CA LEU A 88 0.94 6.31 -12.15
C LEU A 88 1.05 7.25 -13.35
N ASP A 89 0.73 6.74 -14.53
CA ASP A 89 0.44 7.59 -15.68
C ASP A 89 -0.80 8.48 -15.42
N GLU A 90 -1.04 9.46 -16.29
CA GLU A 90 -2.08 10.45 -16.07
C GLU A 90 -3.50 9.85 -16.03
N GLN A 91 -3.76 8.81 -16.83
CA GLN A 91 -5.06 8.13 -16.84
C GLN A 91 -5.24 7.30 -15.56
N SER A 92 -4.23 6.52 -15.21
CA SER A 92 -4.21 5.70 -13.99
C SER A 92 -4.33 6.57 -12.73
N TRP A 93 -3.67 7.72 -12.72
CA TRP A 93 -3.82 8.70 -11.64
C TRP A 93 -5.24 9.27 -11.58
N SER A 94 -5.81 9.68 -12.72
CA SER A 94 -7.18 10.18 -12.78
C SER A 94 -8.19 9.17 -12.21
N ASP A 95 -8.04 7.89 -12.57
CA ASP A 95 -8.90 6.80 -12.08
C ASP A 95 -8.76 6.59 -10.56
N LEU A 96 -7.53 6.53 -10.06
CA LEU A 96 -7.27 6.39 -8.63
C LEU A 96 -7.77 7.61 -7.84
N LYS A 97 -7.51 8.82 -8.34
CA LYS A 97 -7.95 10.08 -7.74
C LYS A 97 -9.47 10.12 -7.62
N ALA A 98 -10.20 9.67 -8.64
CA ALA A 98 -11.67 9.58 -8.60
C ALA A 98 -12.19 8.57 -7.56
N ARG A 99 -11.46 7.47 -7.32
CA ARG A 99 -11.78 6.51 -6.24
C ARG A 99 -11.54 7.13 -4.87
N ALA A 100 -10.34 7.68 -4.66
CA ALA A 100 -9.92 8.31 -3.41
C ALA A 100 -10.83 9.48 -3.01
N ALA A 101 -11.29 10.27 -3.99
CA ALA A 101 -12.15 11.44 -3.77
C ALA A 101 -13.39 11.13 -2.91
N ARG A 102 -13.99 9.94 -3.10
CA ARG A 102 -15.20 9.48 -2.39
C ARG A 102 -15.00 9.34 -0.89
N HIS A 103 -13.74 9.25 -0.45
CA HIS A 103 -13.36 8.99 0.93
C HIS A 103 -12.65 10.18 1.57
N LEU A 104 -12.51 11.32 0.88
CA LEU A 104 -11.88 12.52 1.41
C LEU A 104 -12.70 13.21 2.49
N VAL A 105 -14.02 13.02 2.48
CA VAL A 105 -14.94 13.49 3.51
C VAL A 105 -15.70 12.28 4.06
N SER A 106 -15.61 12.01 5.36
CA SER A 106 -16.25 10.85 5.99
C SER A 106 -17.09 11.24 7.20
N THR A 107 -18.42 11.11 7.07
CA THR A 107 -19.37 11.32 8.17
C THR A 107 -19.33 10.21 9.22
N ARG A 108 -18.78 9.03 8.85
CA ARG A 108 -18.62 7.87 9.74
C ARG A 108 -17.22 7.76 10.33
N ARG A 109 -16.41 8.82 10.24
CA ARG A 109 -15.05 8.86 10.78
C ARG A 109 -15.03 8.41 12.26
N GLU A 110 -16.04 8.79 13.04
CA GLU A 110 -16.08 8.54 14.48
C GLU A 110 -16.49 7.11 14.85
N GLU A 111 -17.25 6.46 13.98
CA GLU A 111 -17.84 5.12 14.16
C GLU A 111 -16.90 3.98 13.71
N GLY A 112 -15.75 4.32 13.13
CA GLY A 112 -14.82 3.34 12.58
C GLY A 112 -13.37 3.78 12.62
N ARG A 113 -12.59 3.31 11.65
CA ARG A 113 -11.13 3.53 11.58
C ARG A 113 -10.79 4.82 10.81
N GLY A 114 -11.55 5.89 11.07
CA GLY A 114 -11.36 7.19 10.44
C GLY A 114 -11.42 7.14 8.91
N TRP A 115 -10.30 7.48 8.26
CA TRP A 115 -10.16 7.53 6.80
C TRP A 115 -9.55 6.26 6.21
N GLN A 116 -9.75 5.10 6.84
CA GLN A 116 -9.22 3.83 6.36
C GLN A 116 -9.55 3.56 4.88
N GLN A 117 -10.79 3.84 4.44
CA GLN A 117 -11.20 3.61 3.05
C GLN A 117 -10.44 4.47 2.05
N LEU A 118 -10.03 5.69 2.44
CA LEU A 118 -9.17 6.54 1.61
C LEU A 118 -7.81 5.86 1.41
N PHE A 119 -7.21 5.36 2.49
CA PHE A 119 -5.91 4.70 2.41
C PHE A 119 -5.97 3.32 1.77
N ASP A 120 -7.06 2.58 1.92
CA ASP A 120 -7.28 1.32 1.20
C ASP A 120 -7.32 1.57 -0.32
N ALA A 121 -7.97 2.64 -0.77
CA ALA A 121 -7.92 3.05 -2.18
C ALA A 121 -6.49 3.45 -2.60
N LEU A 122 -5.82 4.31 -1.83
CA LEU A 122 -4.46 4.76 -2.14
C LEU A 122 -3.43 3.61 -2.16
N ASN A 123 -3.65 2.55 -1.37
CA ASN A 123 -2.83 1.35 -1.39
C ASN A 123 -2.87 0.62 -2.74
N GLU A 124 -3.87 0.86 -3.60
CA GLU A 124 -3.86 0.29 -4.96
C GLU A 124 -2.68 0.81 -5.81
N ALA A 125 -2.16 2.02 -5.52
CA ALA A 125 -0.95 2.53 -6.17
C ALA A 125 0.32 1.71 -5.86
N ARG A 126 0.36 1.09 -4.67
CA ARG A 126 1.45 0.18 -4.27
C ARG A 126 1.50 -1.04 -5.18
N ALA A 127 0.33 -1.66 -5.38
CA ALA A 127 0.18 -2.79 -6.29
C ALA A 127 0.49 -2.42 -7.74
N TYR A 128 0.08 -1.22 -8.20
CA TYR A 128 0.48 -0.71 -9.51
C TYR A 128 2.01 -0.65 -9.64
N GLY A 129 2.69 -0.04 -8.65
CA GLY A 129 4.15 0.03 -8.62
C GLY A 129 4.82 -1.35 -8.60
N TYR A 130 4.24 -2.31 -7.88
CA TYR A 130 4.69 -3.71 -7.89
C TYR A 130 4.58 -4.34 -9.28
N LEU A 131 3.42 -4.22 -9.94
CA LEU A 131 3.21 -4.74 -11.30
C LEU A 131 4.20 -4.11 -12.29
N LEU A 132 4.46 -2.81 -12.17
CA LEU A 132 5.46 -2.12 -13.00
C LEU A 132 6.86 -2.70 -12.78
N ARG A 133 7.27 -2.94 -11.53
CA ARG A 133 8.57 -3.56 -11.19
C ARG A 133 8.67 -5.02 -11.65
N LEU A 134 7.55 -5.73 -11.72
CA LEU A 134 7.46 -7.08 -12.27
C LEU A 134 7.66 -7.11 -13.79
N GLY A 135 7.60 -5.95 -14.45
CA GLY A 135 7.73 -5.82 -15.90
C GLY A 135 6.39 -5.86 -16.64
N CYS A 136 5.27 -5.72 -15.91
CA CYS A 136 3.96 -5.65 -16.55
C CYS A 136 3.81 -4.37 -17.37
N THR A 137 3.07 -4.46 -18.47
CA THR A 137 2.65 -3.34 -19.33
C THR A 137 1.14 -3.19 -19.31
N ASP A 138 0.63 -2.10 -19.90
CA ASP A 138 -0.81 -1.82 -20.00
C ASP A 138 -1.55 -1.93 -18.66
N ILE A 139 -0.88 -1.52 -17.58
CA ILE A 139 -1.42 -1.58 -16.21
C ILE A 139 -2.54 -0.55 -16.11
N ARG A 140 -3.73 -0.99 -15.71
CA ARG A 140 -4.90 -0.12 -15.60
C ARG A 140 -5.77 -0.49 -14.41
N PHE A 141 -6.41 0.51 -13.83
CA PHE A 141 -7.46 0.32 -12.84
C PHE A 141 -8.72 -0.22 -13.52
N VAL A 142 -9.27 -1.31 -12.99
CA VAL A 142 -10.48 -1.91 -13.56
C VAL A 142 -11.69 -1.12 -13.10
N ALA A 143 -12.42 -0.52 -14.05
CA ALA A 143 -13.58 0.30 -13.74
C ALA A 143 -14.62 -0.46 -12.89
N PRO A 144 -15.20 0.20 -11.87
CA PRO A 144 -16.24 -0.40 -11.05
C PRO A 144 -17.43 -0.83 -11.92
N GLY A 145 -18.14 -1.86 -11.50
CA GLY A 145 -19.37 -2.31 -12.16
C GLY A 145 -20.31 -2.98 -11.15
N ASP A 146 -21.39 -3.56 -11.66
CA ASP A 146 -22.43 -4.20 -10.83
C ASP A 146 -21.91 -5.44 -10.08
N THR A 147 -20.83 -6.04 -10.57
CA THR A 147 -20.15 -7.17 -9.95
C THR A 147 -18.80 -6.77 -9.37
N LYS A 148 -18.34 -7.49 -8.35
CA LYS A 148 -16.98 -7.32 -7.82
C LYS A 148 -15.96 -7.73 -8.89
N LYS A 149 -15.02 -6.85 -9.18
CA LYS A 149 -13.94 -7.02 -10.17
C LYS A 149 -12.59 -6.85 -9.49
N PRO A 150 -11.51 -7.42 -10.04
CA PRO A 150 -10.15 -7.11 -9.58
C PRO A 150 -9.90 -5.61 -9.57
N ASP A 151 -8.99 -5.14 -8.73
CA ASP A 151 -8.66 -3.71 -8.68
C ASP A 151 -7.84 -3.26 -9.89
N LEU A 152 -6.91 -4.11 -10.33
CA LEU A 152 -5.96 -3.85 -11.41
C LEU A 152 -5.92 -4.99 -12.43
N GLU A 153 -5.69 -4.62 -13.69
CA GLU A 153 -5.38 -5.52 -14.79
C GLU A 153 -4.09 -5.06 -15.49
N ALA A 154 -3.28 -5.99 -15.96
CA ALA A 154 -2.08 -5.70 -16.73
C ALA A 154 -1.73 -6.82 -17.73
N GLN A 155 -0.67 -6.63 -18.51
CA GLN A 155 -0.09 -7.64 -19.41
C GLN A 155 1.33 -7.99 -18.97
N LEU A 156 1.68 -9.28 -19.02
CA LEU A 156 3.05 -9.75 -18.82
C LEU A 156 3.30 -10.94 -19.74
N ASP A 157 4.30 -10.83 -20.61
CA ASP A 157 4.68 -11.88 -21.58
C ASP A 157 3.50 -12.42 -22.40
N GLY A 158 2.57 -11.54 -22.80
CA GLY A 158 1.37 -11.89 -23.57
C GLY A 158 0.24 -12.54 -22.76
N ARG A 159 0.36 -12.58 -21.43
CA ARG A 159 -0.68 -13.09 -20.52
C ARG A 159 -1.29 -11.94 -19.71
N VAL A 160 -2.61 -11.99 -19.56
CA VAL A 160 -3.36 -11.10 -18.66
C VAL A 160 -2.97 -11.38 -17.21
N ILE A 161 -2.68 -10.32 -16.46
CA ILE A 161 -2.49 -10.34 -15.01
C ILE A 161 -3.70 -9.67 -14.37
N LEU A 162 -4.34 -10.33 -13.41
CA LEU A 162 -5.36 -9.73 -12.55
C LEU A 162 -4.81 -9.60 -11.14
N CYS A 163 -4.90 -8.40 -10.56
CA CYS A 163 -4.40 -8.12 -9.23
C CYS A 163 -5.52 -7.56 -8.34
N GLU A 164 -5.79 -8.27 -7.25
CA GLU A 164 -6.69 -7.85 -6.19
C GLU A 164 -5.87 -7.30 -5.01
N VAL A 165 -6.19 -6.09 -4.57
CA VAL A 165 -5.51 -5.40 -3.49
C VAL A 165 -6.31 -5.54 -2.21
N LYS A 166 -5.64 -5.93 -1.12
CA LYS A 166 -6.25 -6.05 0.21
C LYS A 166 -5.39 -5.36 1.25
N THR A 167 -6.03 -4.74 2.23
CA THR A 167 -5.35 -4.27 3.42
C THR A 167 -5.73 -5.16 4.61
N LEU A 168 -4.75 -5.83 5.20
CA LEU A 168 -4.90 -6.46 6.51
C LEU A 168 -4.59 -5.39 7.56
N ASN A 169 -5.64 -4.74 8.03
CA ASN A 169 -5.54 -3.62 8.97
C ASN A 169 -5.28 -4.08 10.41
N ILE A 170 -5.02 -3.13 11.31
CA ILE A 170 -4.95 -3.35 12.77
C ILE A 170 -6.25 -3.96 13.35
N SER A 171 -6.27 -4.43 14.60
CA SER A 171 -7.50 -4.79 15.32
C SER A 171 -8.29 -3.55 15.72
N ASP A 172 -9.56 -3.75 16.08
CA ASP A 172 -10.39 -2.67 16.63
C ASP A 172 -9.87 -2.21 18.00
N GLU A 173 -9.27 -3.12 18.78
CA GLU A 173 -8.59 -2.78 20.03
C GLU A 173 -7.42 -1.82 19.78
N GLN A 174 -6.53 -2.15 18.84
CA GLN A 174 -5.41 -1.27 18.49
C GLN A 174 -5.88 0.05 17.86
N ALA A 175 -6.98 0.05 17.09
CA ALA A 175 -7.56 1.27 16.56
C ALA A 175 -8.10 2.19 17.67
N ALA A 176 -8.79 1.63 18.68
CA ALA A 176 -9.27 2.37 19.83
C ALA A 176 -8.10 2.95 20.65
N ILE A 177 -7.04 2.17 20.82
CA ILE A 177 -5.78 2.60 21.45
C ILE A 177 -5.18 3.80 20.70
N ASN A 178 -5.06 3.73 19.37
CA ASN A 178 -4.53 4.84 18.56
C ASN A 178 -5.37 6.12 18.72
N LYS A 179 -6.71 6.00 18.72
CA LYS A 179 -7.63 7.14 18.90
C LYS A 179 -7.45 7.82 20.27
N ARG A 180 -7.17 7.05 21.32
CA ARG A 180 -6.86 7.59 22.66
C ARG A 180 -5.50 8.30 22.67
N GLY A 181 -4.50 7.72 22.00
CA GLY A 181 -3.16 8.31 21.89
C GLY A 181 -3.17 9.66 21.15
N GLU A 182 -4.01 9.79 20.12
CA GLU A 182 -4.22 11.07 19.43
C GLU A 182 -4.78 12.17 20.34
N ARG A 183 -5.48 11.81 21.43
CA ARG A 183 -5.96 12.74 22.47
C ARG A 183 -4.94 13.01 23.57
N GLY A 184 -3.73 12.47 23.46
CA GLY A 184 -2.68 12.61 24.47
C GLY A 184 -2.86 11.72 25.70
N GLU A 185 -3.74 10.72 25.65
CA GLU A 185 -3.89 9.76 26.75
C GLU A 185 -2.70 8.80 26.81
N ILE A 186 -2.14 8.61 28.01
CA ILE A 186 -1.11 7.59 28.26
C ILE A 186 -1.81 6.28 28.63
N PHE A 187 -1.42 5.18 27.99
CA PHE A 187 -1.90 3.84 28.30
C PHE A 187 -0.76 2.83 28.20
N VAL A 188 -0.88 1.76 28.96
CA VAL A 188 0.01 0.60 28.88
C VAL A 188 -0.70 -0.49 28.10
N THR A 189 -0.06 -1.00 27.06
CA THR A 189 -0.57 -2.13 26.29
C THR A 189 0.37 -3.31 26.42
N LYS A 190 -0.21 -4.51 26.42
CA LYS A 190 0.57 -5.74 26.31
C LYS A 190 0.98 -5.88 24.86
N VAL A 191 2.28 -5.80 24.58
CA VAL A 191 2.81 -6.15 23.26
C VAL A 191 3.14 -7.63 23.25
N THR A 192 2.58 -8.37 22.29
CA THR A 192 2.89 -9.79 22.07
C THR A 192 3.58 -9.97 20.73
N PRO A 193 4.70 -10.72 20.66
CA PRO A 193 5.33 -11.08 19.39
C PRO A 193 4.47 -12.07 18.59
N ARG A 194 3.60 -12.81 19.27
CA ARG A 194 2.77 -13.85 18.66
C ARG A 194 1.47 -13.25 18.10
N LEU A 195 1.19 -13.53 16.83
CA LEU A 195 -0.11 -13.26 16.22
C LEU A 195 -1.16 -14.21 16.82
N PRO A 196 -2.35 -13.71 17.19
CA PRO A 196 -3.44 -14.57 17.62
C PRO A 196 -3.82 -15.57 16.51
N ASP A 197 -4.17 -16.80 16.88
CA ASP A 197 -4.61 -17.81 15.91
C ASP A 197 -5.84 -17.32 15.12
N GLU A 198 -6.72 -16.53 15.77
CA GLU A 198 -7.85 -15.86 15.13
C GLU A 198 -7.43 -14.86 14.05
N PHE A 199 -6.29 -14.16 14.20
CA PHE A 199 -5.77 -13.29 13.14
C PHE A 199 -5.43 -14.12 11.89
N LEU A 200 -4.75 -15.25 12.08
CA LEU A 200 -4.34 -16.12 10.98
C LEU A 200 -5.57 -16.77 10.30
N ALA A 201 -6.43 -17.43 11.07
CA ALA A 201 -7.55 -18.20 10.55
C ALA A 201 -8.73 -17.33 10.08
N ASN A 202 -9.12 -16.30 10.85
CA ASN A 202 -10.36 -15.58 10.58
C ASN A 202 -10.14 -14.28 9.80
N LYS A 203 -8.95 -13.71 9.84
CA LYS A 203 -8.66 -12.43 9.18
C LYS A 203 -7.77 -12.58 7.96
N CYS A 204 -6.62 -13.24 8.11
CA CYS A 204 -5.70 -13.46 6.99
C CYS A 204 -6.32 -14.42 5.97
N ALA A 205 -6.66 -15.65 6.38
CA ALA A 205 -7.22 -16.65 5.47
C ALA A 205 -8.53 -16.17 4.81
N ALA A 206 -9.48 -15.64 5.59
CA ALA A 206 -10.75 -15.13 5.03
C ALA A 206 -10.56 -13.92 4.09
N THR A 207 -9.48 -13.14 4.23
CA THR A 207 -9.18 -12.06 3.29
C THR A 207 -8.64 -12.60 1.98
N LEU A 208 -7.72 -13.56 2.05
CA LEU A 208 -7.17 -14.24 0.87
C LEU A 208 -8.26 -15.03 0.13
N GLU A 209 -9.12 -15.74 0.85
CA GLU A 209 -10.24 -16.48 0.28
C GLU A 209 -11.24 -15.56 -0.42
N ARG A 210 -11.60 -14.42 0.19
CA ARG A 210 -12.50 -13.46 -0.47
C ARG A 210 -11.87 -12.84 -1.73
N ALA A 211 -10.56 -12.60 -1.71
CA ALA A 211 -9.84 -12.12 -2.89
C ALA A 211 -9.83 -13.16 -4.02
N THR A 212 -9.53 -14.42 -3.71
CA THR A 212 -9.54 -15.50 -4.72
C THR A 212 -10.95 -15.79 -5.23
N GLN A 213 -11.97 -15.74 -4.39
CA GLN A 213 -13.37 -15.85 -4.82
C GLN A 213 -13.77 -14.71 -5.77
N GLN A 214 -13.30 -13.48 -5.52
CA GLN A 214 -13.54 -12.33 -6.40
C GLN A 214 -12.89 -12.52 -7.76
N LEU A 215 -11.62 -12.95 -7.78
CA LEU A 215 -10.91 -13.28 -9.02
C LEU A 215 -11.56 -14.44 -9.77
N THR A 216 -12.01 -15.48 -9.07
CA THR A 216 -12.71 -16.63 -9.65
C THR A 216 -14.01 -16.24 -10.33
N ARG A 217 -14.79 -15.32 -9.74
CA ARG A 217 -16.03 -14.82 -10.37
C ARG A 217 -15.76 -13.98 -11.60
N HIS A 218 -14.65 -13.25 -11.62
CA HIS A 218 -14.28 -12.39 -12.74
C HIS A 218 -13.66 -13.18 -13.91
N ASP A 219 -12.83 -14.17 -13.61
CA ASP A 219 -12.12 -15.01 -14.57
C ASP A 219 -12.40 -16.51 -14.30
N PRO A 220 -13.64 -16.99 -14.50
CA PRO A 220 -14.00 -18.38 -14.19
C PRO A 220 -13.25 -19.41 -15.04
N ALA A 221 -12.80 -19.00 -16.23
CA ALA A 221 -12.00 -19.82 -17.14
C ALA A 221 -10.51 -19.89 -16.74
N ARG A 222 -10.07 -19.06 -15.78
CA ARG A 222 -8.68 -18.95 -15.32
C ARG A 222 -7.69 -18.68 -16.46
N GLY A 223 -8.06 -17.77 -17.35
CA GLY A 223 -7.19 -17.34 -18.45
C GLY A 223 -6.05 -16.45 -17.97
N ALA A 224 -6.26 -15.70 -16.89
CA ALA A 224 -5.27 -14.79 -16.34
C ALA A 224 -4.32 -15.47 -15.34
N ARG A 225 -3.21 -14.81 -15.03
CA ARG A 225 -2.42 -15.06 -13.82
C ARG A 225 -2.94 -14.15 -12.71
N TRP A 226 -3.17 -14.71 -11.54
CA TRP A 226 -3.80 -14.01 -10.43
C TRP A 226 -2.79 -13.63 -9.36
N ILE A 227 -2.89 -12.40 -8.89
CA ILE A 227 -2.09 -11.86 -7.80
C ILE A 227 -3.04 -11.31 -6.73
N VAL A 228 -2.82 -11.71 -5.48
CA VAL A 228 -3.45 -11.08 -4.31
C VAL A 228 -2.37 -10.28 -3.59
N TYR A 229 -2.44 -8.96 -3.74
CA TYR A 229 -1.48 -8.02 -3.16
C TYR A 229 -2.00 -7.50 -1.82
N VAL A 230 -1.29 -7.81 -0.74
CA VAL A 230 -1.73 -7.56 0.63
C VAL A 230 -0.85 -6.54 1.32
N VAL A 231 -1.42 -5.37 1.61
CA VAL A 231 -0.82 -4.37 2.49
C VAL A 231 -1.06 -4.76 3.94
N LEU A 232 0.00 -5.07 4.66
CA LEU A 232 -0.04 -5.59 6.02
C LEU A 232 0.18 -4.47 7.04
N THR A 233 -0.80 -4.22 7.89
CA THR A 233 -0.70 -3.30 9.03
C THR A 233 -1.04 -4.06 10.30
N LEU A 234 -0.01 -4.46 11.05
CA LEU A 234 -0.16 -5.28 12.26
C LEU A 234 -0.35 -4.43 13.51
N ASP A 235 -0.88 -5.07 14.55
CA ASP A 235 -1.03 -4.50 15.88
C ASP A 235 0.32 -4.40 16.56
N ASN A 236 1.07 -3.37 16.20
CA ASN A 236 2.33 -3.11 16.86
C ASN A 236 2.72 -1.63 16.83
N LEU A 237 2.87 -1.06 18.02
CA LEU A 237 3.45 0.27 18.20
C LEU A 237 4.98 0.21 18.15
N ALA A 238 5.59 -0.95 18.43
CA ALA A 238 7.02 -1.20 18.38
C ALA A 238 7.33 -2.15 17.21
N VAL A 239 7.94 -1.63 16.14
CA VAL A 239 8.25 -2.33 14.87
C VAL A 239 9.05 -3.65 15.08
N ASP A 240 9.53 -3.94 16.29
CA ASP A 240 10.44 -5.01 16.67
C ASP A 240 9.98 -6.43 16.34
N TYR A 241 8.68 -6.71 16.34
CA TYR A 241 8.18 -8.07 16.12
C TYR A 241 7.73 -8.37 14.69
N GLU A 242 7.81 -7.41 13.76
CA GLU A 242 7.29 -7.61 12.41
C GLU A 242 7.92 -8.81 11.69
N ILE A 243 9.23 -9.06 11.86
CA ILE A 243 9.91 -10.21 11.23
C ILE A 243 9.31 -11.53 11.72
N GLU A 244 9.11 -11.66 13.03
CA GLU A 244 8.53 -12.86 13.64
C GLU A 244 7.05 -13.02 13.29
N GLN A 245 6.32 -11.92 13.13
CA GLN A 245 4.91 -11.94 12.71
C GLN A 245 4.79 -12.34 11.22
N PHE A 246 5.66 -11.86 10.33
CA PHE A 246 5.75 -12.34 8.96
C PHE A 246 6.09 -13.84 8.90
N ARG A 247 7.01 -14.31 9.76
CA ARG A 247 7.33 -15.74 9.87
C ARG A 247 6.12 -16.58 10.27
N GLN A 248 5.30 -16.11 11.22
CA GLN A 248 4.07 -16.80 11.62
C GLN A 248 3.02 -16.85 10.51
N ILE A 249 2.87 -15.77 9.74
CA ILE A 249 2.00 -15.76 8.55
C ILE A 249 2.52 -16.76 7.51
N ASP A 250 3.84 -16.79 7.28
CA ASP A 250 4.46 -17.73 6.35
C ASP A 250 4.26 -19.19 6.78
N ASP A 251 4.54 -19.51 8.05
CA ASP A 251 4.31 -20.84 8.63
C ASP A 251 2.84 -21.27 8.45
N TYR A 252 1.89 -20.35 8.67
CA TYR A 252 0.48 -20.61 8.44
C TYR A 252 0.16 -20.90 6.97
N LEU A 253 0.70 -20.10 6.03
CA LEU A 253 0.46 -20.26 4.59
C LEU A 253 1.18 -21.49 4.00
N VAL A 254 2.28 -21.94 4.59
CA VAL A 254 2.88 -23.25 4.24
C VAL A 254 1.89 -24.38 4.56
N ALA A 255 1.24 -24.31 5.73
CA ALA A 255 0.25 -25.31 6.13
C ALA A 255 -1.10 -25.17 5.40
N HIS A 256 -1.43 -23.96 4.93
CA HIS A 256 -2.70 -23.62 4.29
C HIS A 256 -2.44 -22.83 3.00
N PRO A 257 -1.93 -23.49 1.94
CA PRO A 257 -1.55 -22.80 0.71
C PRO A 257 -2.77 -22.16 0.04
N VAL A 258 -2.59 -20.94 -0.46
CA VAL A 258 -3.58 -20.27 -1.31
C VAL A 258 -3.48 -20.85 -2.71
N ALA A 259 -4.46 -21.66 -3.08
CA ALA A 259 -4.50 -22.26 -4.42
C ALA A 259 -4.68 -21.18 -5.50
N ASP A 260 -3.99 -21.38 -6.61
CA ASP A 260 -4.21 -20.70 -7.90
C ASP A 260 -4.00 -19.18 -7.94
N ALA A 261 -3.51 -18.57 -6.87
CA ALA A 261 -3.14 -17.16 -6.85
C ALA A 261 -1.78 -16.99 -6.19
N GLU A 262 -0.99 -16.07 -6.73
CA GLU A 262 0.23 -15.63 -6.09
C GLU A 262 -0.10 -14.62 -5.00
N VAL A 263 0.42 -14.87 -3.80
CA VAL A 263 0.24 -13.95 -2.68
C VAL A 263 1.48 -13.08 -2.56
N VAL A 264 1.28 -11.77 -2.51
CA VAL A 264 2.32 -10.77 -2.32
C VAL A 264 2.00 -9.99 -1.06
N PHE A 265 2.93 -9.93 -0.10
CA PHE A 265 2.79 -9.08 1.08
C PHE A 265 3.69 -7.86 0.96
N VAL A 266 3.20 -6.72 1.44
CA VAL A 266 4.01 -5.52 1.67
C VAL A 266 3.69 -4.98 3.07
N PRO A 267 4.69 -4.68 3.91
CA PRO A 267 4.43 -4.00 5.16
C PRO A 267 3.91 -2.58 4.90
N SER A 268 2.94 -2.11 5.67
CA SER A 268 2.44 -0.73 5.56
C SER A 268 3.49 0.31 5.95
N LYS A 269 4.45 -0.10 6.79
CA LYS A 269 5.59 0.70 7.22
C LYS A 269 6.81 -0.22 7.32
N ASN A 270 7.96 0.24 6.86
CA ASN A 270 9.23 -0.45 7.06
C ASN A 270 10.29 0.54 7.55
N VAL A 271 10.07 1.09 8.75
CA VAL A 271 10.85 2.22 9.29
C VAL A 271 12.34 1.89 9.48
N PHE A 272 12.68 0.60 9.56
CA PHE A 272 14.04 0.11 9.78
C PHE A 272 14.62 -0.64 8.57
N GLU A 273 14.03 -0.47 7.38
CA GLU A 273 14.49 -1.12 6.14
C GLU A 273 14.72 -2.64 6.30
N ARG A 274 13.87 -3.28 7.11
CA ARG A 274 13.97 -4.69 7.42
C ARG A 274 13.74 -5.51 6.15
N ILE A 275 14.50 -6.58 6.04
CA ILE A 275 14.33 -7.54 4.96
C ILE A 275 13.40 -8.63 5.48
N PHE A 276 12.25 -8.77 4.82
CA PHE A 276 11.30 -9.84 5.05
C PHE A 276 11.43 -10.89 3.95
N THR A 277 11.29 -12.16 4.32
CA THR A 277 11.29 -13.29 3.40
C THR A 277 10.23 -14.28 3.82
N MET A 278 9.56 -14.87 2.83
CA MET A 278 8.52 -15.88 3.02
C MET A 278 8.77 -17.02 2.03
N ARG A 279 8.37 -18.25 2.40
CA ARG A 279 8.42 -19.43 1.53
C ARG A 279 7.15 -19.56 0.69
N SER A 280 6.01 -19.17 1.25
CA SER A 280 4.69 -19.35 0.64
C SER A 280 4.17 -18.11 -0.09
N ALA A 281 4.90 -17.01 -0.04
CA ALA A 281 4.50 -15.73 -0.63
C ALA A 281 5.72 -14.90 -1.04
N THR A 282 5.51 -13.95 -1.94
CA THR A 282 6.50 -12.91 -2.24
C THR A 282 6.35 -11.77 -1.23
N VAL A 283 7.47 -11.16 -0.82
CA VAL A 283 7.45 -9.90 -0.07
C VAL A 283 7.95 -8.77 -0.94
N ASP A 284 7.07 -7.79 -1.21
CA ASP A 284 7.45 -6.57 -1.92
C ASP A 284 8.28 -5.65 -1.03
N ARG A 285 9.31 -5.05 -1.62
CA ARG A 285 10.38 -4.31 -0.93
C ARG A 285 10.41 -2.82 -1.27
N GLU A 286 9.25 -2.26 -1.61
CA GLU A 286 9.05 -0.85 -1.98
C GLU A 286 10.13 0.14 -1.49
#